data_AF-A0A9D4MZP3-F1
#
_entry.id   AF-A0A9D4MZP3-F1
#
_cell.length_a   1.000
_cell.length_b   1.000
_cell.length_c   1.000
_cell.angle_alpha   90.00
_cell.angle_beta   90.00
_cell.angle_gamma   90.00
#
_symmetry.space_group_name_H-M   'P 1'
#
loop_
_entity.id
_entity.type
_entity.pdbx_description
1 polymer ?
#
loop_
_entity_poly.entity_id
_entity_poly.type
_entity_poly.pdbx_seq_one_letter_code
_entity_poly.pdbx_strand_id
1 'polypeptide(L)'
;MEEDAPIPSKRPRLFQSGQDILKCIICQKDTDQFTTSSENGRSKVKETASIRNDCVNERLLRLESDFFVYHMSNMCYKAYTHKKSLDKIASSSCKYSADQAQIEVDQPNNVSLSVQQLRFVSKPRITINTHDENPSTKPCIVCAQVKFKGDTKKYRISECDRARTFLESALFLQDEVYTRVCDLQDEYSVFGAELFYHSNCMRRYLRQYESESCKMQILCKSRKREAFAEIIKDIDVKVFSG
;
A
#
# COMPACT_ATOMS: atom_id res chain seq x y z
N MET A 1 46.36 6.95 15.97
CA MET A 1 45.81 5.62 15.63
C MET A 1 44.37 5.64 16.09
N GLU A 2 43.51 5.68 15.08
CA GLU A 2 42.09 5.30 15.01
C GLU A 2 41.11 5.85 16.06
N GLU A 3 40.37 6.86 15.58
CA GLU A 3 39.04 7.27 16.01
C GLU A 3 38.03 6.16 15.74
N ASP A 4 37.16 5.84 16.71
CA ASP A 4 35.93 5.08 16.45
C ASP A 4 34.72 5.97 16.76
N ALA A 5 34.08 6.39 15.67
CA ALA A 5 32.89 7.22 15.64
C ALA A 5 31.60 6.43 15.99
N PRO A 6 30.55 7.09 16.51
CA PRO A 6 29.30 6.44 16.88
C PRO A 6 28.43 6.08 15.66
N ILE A 7 27.88 4.86 15.71
CA ILE A 7 26.96 4.27 14.74
C ILE A 7 25.65 5.08 14.66
N PRO A 8 25.20 5.55 13.48
CA PRO A 8 23.91 6.23 13.37
C PRO A 8 22.75 5.23 13.26
N SER A 9 21.79 5.36 14.17
CA SER A 9 20.52 4.62 14.19
C SER A 9 19.68 4.91 12.94
N LYS A 10 19.30 3.88 12.18
CA LYS A 10 18.31 4.01 11.10
C LYS A 10 16.90 3.93 11.70
N ARG A 11 16.43 5.04 12.27
CA ARG A 11 14.99 5.24 12.55
C ARG A 11 14.24 5.43 11.23
N PRO A 12 12.98 4.97 11.10
CA PRO A 12 12.07 5.49 10.10
C PRO A 12 11.88 6.97 10.37
N ARG A 13 12.23 7.84 9.41
CA ARG A 13 11.94 9.26 9.53
C ARG A 13 10.43 9.44 9.51
N LEU A 14 9.87 9.75 10.67
CA LEU A 14 8.65 10.54 10.83
C LEU A 14 8.58 11.58 9.70
N PHE A 15 7.39 11.72 9.14
CA PHE A 15 6.97 12.79 8.23
C PHE A 15 7.66 14.13 8.63
N GLN A 16 8.76 14.46 7.93
CA GLN A 16 9.46 15.72 8.18
C GLN A 16 8.74 16.80 7.37
N SER A 17 8.12 17.71 8.10
CA SER A 17 7.51 18.97 7.69
C SER A 17 8.56 19.99 7.20
N GLY A 18 9.50 19.53 6.37
CA GLY A 18 10.56 20.34 5.77
C GLY A 18 10.81 19.84 4.36
N GLN A 19 9.93 20.23 3.43
CA GLN A 19 10.18 20.01 2.01
C GLN A 19 11.19 21.07 1.57
N ASP A 20 12.42 20.63 1.34
CA ASP A 20 13.48 21.52 0.90
C ASP A 20 13.41 21.65 -0.62
N ILE A 21 12.99 22.84 -1.08
CA ILE A 21 12.89 23.22 -2.50
C ILE A 21 14.25 23.14 -3.22
N LEU A 22 15.36 23.16 -2.48
CA LEU A 22 16.71 23.04 -3.01
C LEU A 22 17.13 21.58 -3.23
N LYS A 23 16.34 20.61 -2.75
CA LYS A 23 16.61 19.17 -2.92
C LYS A 23 15.88 18.59 -4.11
N CYS A 24 16.35 17.42 -4.54
CA CYS A 24 15.71 16.71 -5.65
C CYS A 24 14.25 16.36 -5.34
N ILE A 25 13.31 16.86 -6.15
CA ILE A 25 11.87 16.66 -5.94
C ILE A 25 11.47 15.18 -5.89
N ILE A 26 12.23 14.32 -6.59
CA ILE A 26 11.96 12.88 -6.70
C ILE A 26 12.43 12.15 -5.44
N CYS A 27 13.70 12.30 -5.06
CA CYS A 27 14.34 11.47 -4.02
C CYS A 27 14.67 12.21 -2.71
N GLN A 28 14.46 13.53 -2.63
CA GLN A 28 14.70 14.39 -1.47
C GLN A 28 16.14 14.33 -0.93
N LYS A 29 17.10 13.96 -1.79
CA LYS A 29 18.53 14.06 -1.50
C LYS A 29 19.07 15.38 -2.05
N ASP A 30 20.12 15.86 -1.40
CA ASP A 30 20.86 17.04 -1.83
C ASP A 30 21.37 16.85 -3.26
N THR A 31 21.47 17.96 -3.98
CA THR A 31 21.93 17.96 -5.36
C THR A 31 23.32 18.55 -5.43
N ASP A 32 24.30 17.70 -5.72
CA ASP A 32 25.73 18.04 -5.69
C ASP A 32 26.17 18.99 -6.81
N GLN A 33 25.25 19.30 -7.74
CA GLN A 33 25.50 20.17 -8.89
C GLN A 33 24.60 21.39 -8.79
N PHE A 34 25.16 22.56 -9.08
CA PHE A 34 24.46 23.83 -9.35
C PHE A 34 23.37 23.59 -10.41
N THR A 35 22.19 23.16 -9.96
CA THR A 35 21.29 22.33 -10.75
C THR A 35 20.36 23.22 -11.56
N THR A 36 20.76 23.52 -12.78
CA THR A 36 19.85 23.92 -13.84
C THR A 36 18.95 22.72 -14.17
N SER A 37 17.79 22.63 -13.54
CA SER A 37 16.71 21.81 -14.08
C SER A 37 16.33 22.40 -15.44
N SER A 38 16.28 21.57 -16.49
CA SER A 38 15.78 22.04 -17.78
C SER A 38 14.27 22.15 -17.71
N GLU A 39 13.70 23.16 -18.35
CA GLU A 39 12.24 23.33 -18.42
C GLU A 39 11.57 22.07 -18.96
N ASN A 40 12.13 21.48 -20.03
CA ASN A 40 11.64 20.24 -20.61
C ASN A 40 11.65 19.07 -19.60
N GLY A 41 12.71 18.94 -18.80
CA GLY A 41 12.76 17.89 -17.79
C GLY A 41 11.82 18.13 -16.61
N ARG A 42 11.58 19.39 -16.22
CA ARG A 42 10.54 19.73 -15.22
C ARG A 42 9.15 19.37 -15.74
N SER A 43 8.81 19.74 -16.97
CA SER A 43 7.54 19.38 -17.61
C SER A 43 7.33 17.87 -17.65
N LYS A 44 8.37 17.11 -18.02
CA LYS A 44 8.30 15.64 -18.03
C LYS A 44 8.09 15.04 -16.64
N VAL A 45 8.72 15.60 -15.61
CA VAL A 45 8.51 15.16 -14.22
C VAL A 45 7.08 15.45 -13.77
N LYS A 46 6.54 16.64 -14.09
CA LYS A 46 5.14 16.99 -13.80
C LYS A 46 4.15 16.03 -14.48
N GLU A 47 4.33 15.80 -15.77
CA GLU A 47 3.48 14.87 -16.53
C GLU A 47 3.55 13.45 -15.96
N THR A 48 4.77 12.95 -15.72
CA THR A 48 5.00 11.62 -15.13
C THR A 48 4.34 11.52 -13.75
N ALA A 49 4.47 12.56 -12.92
CA ALA A 49 3.89 12.58 -11.58
C ALA A 49 2.36 12.63 -11.62
N SER A 50 1.77 13.40 -12.53
CA SER A 50 0.32 13.42 -12.75
C SER A 50 -0.21 12.04 -13.15
N ILE A 51 0.48 11.34 -14.06
CA ILE A 51 0.11 9.97 -14.48
C ILE A 51 0.24 8.98 -13.32
N ARG A 52 1.28 9.10 -12.49
CA ARG A 52 1.50 8.21 -11.35
C ARG A 52 0.60 8.50 -10.15
N ASN A 53 0.20 9.75 -9.98
CA ASN A 53 -0.49 10.30 -8.82
C ASN A 53 0.13 9.83 -7.48
N ASP A 54 1.43 10.03 -7.33
CA ASP A 54 2.22 9.56 -6.17
C ASP A 54 2.73 10.71 -5.28
N CYS A 55 3.62 10.39 -4.34
CA CYS A 55 4.16 11.37 -3.41
C CYS A 55 4.98 12.49 -4.08
N VAL A 56 5.48 12.30 -5.31
CA VAL A 56 6.13 13.38 -6.07
C VAL A 56 5.06 14.32 -6.62
N ASN A 57 3.90 13.80 -7.04
CA ASN A 57 2.76 14.63 -7.46
C ASN A 57 2.27 15.51 -6.31
N GLU A 58 2.12 14.95 -5.11
CA GLU A 58 1.73 15.71 -3.93
C GLU A 58 2.73 16.82 -3.57
N ARG A 59 4.05 16.56 -3.74
CA ARG A 59 5.07 17.59 -3.55
C ARG A 59 4.97 18.69 -4.60
N LEU A 60 4.75 18.34 -5.86
CA LEU A 60 4.61 19.29 -6.95
C LEU A 60 3.38 20.20 -6.77
N LEU A 61 2.26 19.65 -6.29
CA LEU A 61 1.04 20.44 -6.02
C LEU A 61 1.20 21.45 -4.87
N ARG A 62 2.17 21.23 -3.98
CA ARG A 62 2.48 22.15 -2.87
C ARG A 62 3.51 23.21 -3.24
N LEU A 63 4.16 23.08 -4.39
CA LEU A 63 5.07 24.11 -4.87
C LEU A 63 4.24 25.24 -5.49
N GLU A 64 4.41 26.44 -4.94
CA GLU A 64 3.86 27.67 -5.53
C GLU A 64 4.61 28.08 -6.81
N SER A 65 5.76 27.44 -7.08
CA SER A 65 6.64 27.74 -8.20
C SER A 65 6.80 26.56 -9.16
N ASP A 66 6.87 26.88 -10.45
CA ASP A 66 7.20 25.92 -11.50
C ASP A 66 8.68 25.51 -11.51
N PHE A 67 9.50 26.15 -10.67
CA PHE A 67 10.92 25.87 -10.52
C PHE A 67 11.17 24.90 -9.37
N PHE A 68 11.65 23.72 -9.72
CA PHE A 68 12.14 22.72 -8.77
C PHE A 68 13.37 22.02 -9.33
N VAL A 69 14.15 21.44 -8.42
CA VAL A 69 15.38 20.73 -8.74
C VAL A 69 15.13 19.23 -8.86
N TYR A 70 15.82 18.58 -9.80
CA TYR A 70 15.91 17.13 -9.88
C TYR A 70 17.30 16.72 -10.37
N HIS A 71 17.75 15.52 -10.03
CA HIS A 71 19.03 15.02 -10.54
C HIS A 71 18.90 14.60 -12.01
N MET A 72 19.45 15.39 -12.92
CA MET A 72 19.38 15.13 -14.36
C MET A 72 20.26 13.95 -14.81
N SER A 73 21.42 13.77 -14.17
CA SER A 73 22.40 12.71 -14.46
C SER A 73 22.15 11.40 -13.70
N ASN A 74 21.33 11.41 -12.63
CA ASN A 74 21.15 10.24 -11.77
C ASN A 74 20.03 9.30 -12.21
N MET A 75 20.17 8.07 -11.73
CA MET A 75 19.20 6.97 -11.86
C MET A 75 17.78 7.35 -11.45
N CYS A 76 17.57 8.30 -10.52
CA CYS A 76 16.23 8.63 -10.03
C CYS A 76 15.36 9.29 -11.11
N TYR A 77 15.87 10.26 -11.90
CA TYR A 77 15.09 10.88 -12.97
C TYR A 77 14.78 9.87 -14.09
N LYS A 78 15.77 9.06 -14.49
CA LYS A 78 15.58 8.04 -15.54
C LYS A 78 14.60 6.95 -15.10
N ALA A 79 14.74 6.43 -13.88
CA ALA A 79 13.85 5.41 -13.34
C ALA A 79 12.42 5.95 -13.17
N TYR A 80 12.31 7.20 -12.73
CA TYR A 80 11.02 7.86 -12.57
C TYR A 80 10.36 8.12 -13.93
N THR A 81 11.01 8.81 -14.86
CA THR A 81 10.40 9.18 -16.15
C THR A 81 10.44 8.08 -17.23
N HIS A 82 10.71 6.83 -16.85
CA HIS A 82 10.87 5.73 -17.80
C HIS A 82 9.55 5.35 -18.48
N LYS A 83 9.48 5.47 -19.81
CA LYS A 83 8.27 5.23 -20.63
C LYS A 83 7.61 3.87 -20.37
N LYS A 84 8.38 2.77 -20.31
CA LYS A 84 7.83 1.43 -20.03
C LYS A 84 7.15 1.32 -18.67
N SER A 85 7.53 2.17 -17.70
CA SER A 85 6.84 2.20 -16.40
C SER A 85 5.52 2.95 -16.49
N LEU A 86 5.45 3.99 -17.32
CA LEU A 86 4.23 4.77 -17.53
C LEU A 86 3.19 3.99 -18.33
N ASP A 87 3.60 3.30 -19.40
CA ASP A 87 2.71 2.50 -20.24
C ASP A 87 2.00 1.40 -19.43
N LYS A 88 2.69 0.80 -18.45
CA LYS A 88 2.10 -0.19 -17.54
C LYS A 88 1.02 0.40 -16.63
N ILE A 89 1.23 1.63 -16.17
CA ILE A 89 0.28 2.33 -15.30
C ILE A 89 -0.95 2.73 -16.12
N ALA A 90 -0.74 3.34 -17.29
CA ALA A 90 -1.83 3.70 -18.22
C ALA A 90 -2.63 2.49 -18.73
N SER A 91 -1.98 1.35 -18.96
CA SER A 91 -2.67 0.11 -19.36
C SER A 91 -3.50 -0.51 -18.23
N SER A 92 -3.19 -0.18 -16.98
CA SER A 92 -3.92 -0.71 -15.81
C SER A 92 -5.17 0.11 -15.50
N SER A 93 -5.24 1.38 -15.90
CA SER A 93 -6.41 2.24 -15.73
C SER A 93 -7.53 2.03 -16.77
N CYS A 94 -7.25 1.34 -17.89
CA CYS A 94 -8.23 1.16 -18.99
C CYS A 94 -9.08 -0.13 -18.90
N LYS A 95 -8.85 -1.01 -17.91
CA LYS A 95 -9.54 -2.32 -17.83
C LYS A 95 -10.80 -2.34 -16.94
N TYR A 96 -11.23 -1.20 -16.40
CA TYR A 96 -12.33 -1.15 -15.43
C TYR A 96 -13.71 -0.74 -16.00
N SER A 97 -13.87 -0.61 -17.33
CA SER A 97 -15.08 0.01 -17.91
C SER A 97 -15.88 -0.84 -18.90
N ALA A 98 -15.68 -2.16 -19.01
CA ALA A 98 -16.28 -2.96 -20.09
C ALA A 98 -17.09 -4.22 -19.73
N ASP A 99 -17.29 -4.58 -18.45
CA ASP A 99 -18.03 -5.80 -18.08
C ASP A 99 -19.24 -5.53 -17.15
N GLN A 100 -20.10 -4.58 -17.53
CA GLN A 100 -21.45 -4.45 -16.98
C GLN A 100 -22.48 -4.32 -18.11
N ALA A 101 -22.77 -5.42 -18.79
CA ALA A 101 -23.99 -5.56 -19.56
C ALA A 101 -24.29 -7.05 -19.77
N GLN A 102 -25.13 -7.62 -18.91
CA GLN A 102 -26.27 -8.47 -19.26
C GLN A 102 -26.85 -9.11 -17.99
N ILE A 103 -27.87 -8.45 -17.45
CA ILE A 103 -28.87 -9.04 -16.57
C ILE A 103 -30.11 -9.18 -17.44
N GLU A 104 -30.53 -10.41 -17.72
CA GLU A 104 -31.90 -10.70 -18.13
C GLU A 104 -32.48 -11.74 -17.18
N VAL A 105 -33.67 -11.41 -16.70
CA VAL A 105 -34.47 -12.11 -15.69
C VAL A 105 -35.52 -12.91 -16.44
N ASP A 106 -35.72 -14.19 -16.08
CA ASP A 106 -37.09 -14.72 -15.98
C ASP A 106 -37.19 -15.91 -15.02
N GLN A 107 -38.25 -15.88 -14.21
CA GLN A 107 -38.69 -16.87 -13.21
C GLN A 107 -39.85 -17.71 -13.83
N PRO A 108 -40.57 -18.61 -13.10
CA PRO A 108 -40.23 -19.52 -11.99
C PRO A 108 -40.78 -20.95 -12.22
N ASN A 109 -40.41 -21.94 -11.38
CA ASN A 109 -41.37 -22.84 -10.70
C ASN A 109 -40.69 -23.97 -9.90
N ASN A 110 -41.14 -24.09 -8.64
CA ASN A 110 -41.37 -25.30 -7.84
C ASN A 110 -40.33 -26.45 -7.82
N VAL A 111 -39.91 -26.81 -6.59
CA VAL A 111 -40.14 -28.12 -5.93
C VAL A 111 -39.00 -28.44 -4.94
N SER A 112 -39.43 -28.72 -3.72
CA SER A 112 -38.83 -29.52 -2.63
C SER A 112 -37.42 -29.27 -2.14
N LEU A 113 -37.41 -28.74 -0.91
CA LEU A 113 -36.60 -29.18 0.23
C LEU A 113 -36.05 -30.62 0.07
N SER A 114 -34.74 -30.72 -0.14
CA SER A 114 -33.98 -31.87 0.34
C SER A 114 -32.69 -31.38 0.98
N VAL A 115 -32.50 -31.82 2.22
CA VAL A 115 -31.36 -31.56 3.08
C VAL A 115 -30.14 -32.28 2.47
N GLN A 116 -29.29 -31.57 1.74
CA GLN A 116 -27.97 -32.06 1.37
C GLN A 116 -26.91 -30.95 1.46
N GLN A 117 -26.17 -31.00 2.57
CA GLN A 117 -24.74 -30.67 2.67
C GLN A 117 -24.26 -29.44 1.87
N LEU A 118 -24.39 -28.26 2.48
CA LEU A 118 -23.46 -27.16 2.23
C LEU A 118 -22.05 -27.63 2.63
N ARG A 119 -21.33 -28.20 1.67
CA ARG A 119 -19.87 -28.28 1.73
C ARG A 119 -19.35 -26.86 1.61
N PHE A 120 -19.27 -26.16 2.73
CA PHE A 120 -18.24 -25.15 2.89
C PHE A 120 -16.93 -25.85 2.58
N VAL A 121 -16.34 -25.56 1.42
CA VAL A 121 -14.93 -25.86 1.18
C VAL A 121 -14.16 -24.89 2.07
N SER A 122 -14.14 -25.20 3.37
CA SER A 122 -13.25 -24.61 4.35
C SER A 122 -11.85 -24.86 3.82
N LYS A 123 -11.27 -23.84 3.17
CA LYS A 123 -9.85 -23.85 2.84
C LYS A 123 -9.11 -24.22 4.13
N PRO A 124 -8.21 -25.21 4.10
CA PRO A 124 -7.60 -25.71 5.32
C PRO A 124 -6.95 -24.56 6.07
N ARG A 125 -7.39 -24.35 7.32
CA ARG A 125 -6.68 -23.54 8.31
C ARG A 125 -5.25 -24.06 8.32
N ILE A 126 -4.28 -23.19 8.08
CA ILE A 126 -2.87 -23.59 8.10
C ILE A 126 -2.57 -24.04 9.53
N THR A 127 -2.58 -25.35 9.77
CA THR A 127 -2.05 -25.93 11.00
C THR A 127 -0.56 -25.65 11.02
N ILE A 128 -0.15 -24.75 11.91
CA ILE A 128 1.25 -24.43 12.18
C ILE A 128 1.83 -25.62 12.96
N ASN A 129 2.11 -26.73 12.27
CA ASN A 129 2.92 -27.81 12.83
C ASN A 129 4.38 -27.34 12.78
N THR A 130 4.93 -27.05 13.96
CA THR A 130 6.28 -26.51 14.17
C THR A 130 7.41 -27.52 14.01
N HIS A 131 7.15 -28.69 13.41
CA HIS A 131 8.10 -29.82 13.45
C HIS A 131 8.81 -30.16 12.13
N ASP A 132 8.60 -29.38 11.06
CA ASP A 132 9.28 -29.56 9.77
C ASP A 132 10.18 -28.36 9.45
N GLU A 133 11.50 -28.57 9.53
CA GLU A 133 12.55 -27.54 9.42
C GLU A 133 12.77 -27.00 8.00
N ASN A 134 11.97 -27.43 7.00
CA ASN A 134 12.21 -27.03 5.62
C ASN A 134 11.36 -25.81 5.21
N PRO A 135 11.93 -24.59 5.12
CA PRO A 135 11.17 -23.38 4.75
C PRO A 135 10.60 -23.44 3.33
N SER A 136 11.06 -24.38 2.50
CA SER A 136 10.56 -24.56 1.14
C SER A 136 9.12 -25.12 1.08
N THR A 137 8.70 -25.91 2.07
CA THR A 137 7.37 -26.56 2.11
C THR A 137 6.30 -25.67 2.75
N LYS A 138 6.68 -24.73 3.62
CA LYS A 138 5.75 -23.82 4.29
C LYS A 138 5.00 -22.92 3.29
N PRO A 139 3.67 -22.80 3.34
CA PRO A 139 2.91 -21.98 2.40
C PRO A 139 3.16 -20.48 2.62
N CYS A 140 3.03 -19.68 1.57
CA CYS A 140 3.04 -18.22 1.69
C CYS A 140 1.80 -17.76 2.46
N ILE A 141 1.97 -16.95 3.51
CA ILE A 141 0.86 -16.48 4.34
C ILE A 141 -0.18 -15.65 3.58
N VAL A 142 0.26 -14.94 2.53
CA VAL A 142 -0.60 -14.07 1.72
C VAL A 142 -1.41 -14.89 0.69
N CYS A 143 -0.75 -15.74 -0.11
CA CYS A 143 -1.42 -16.45 -1.21
C CYS A 143 -1.75 -17.93 -0.92
N ALA A 144 -1.40 -18.45 0.26
CA ALA A 144 -1.50 -19.86 0.66
C ALA A 144 -0.77 -20.86 -0.26
N GLN A 145 0.00 -20.41 -1.25
CA GLN A 145 0.72 -21.28 -2.18
C GLN A 145 2.15 -21.54 -1.73
N VAL A 146 2.63 -22.76 -1.99
CA VAL A 146 4.03 -23.16 -1.76
C VAL A 146 4.96 -22.68 -2.86
N LYS A 147 4.47 -22.52 -4.10
CA LYS A 147 5.25 -21.98 -5.22
C LYS A 147 4.41 -20.90 -5.90
N PHE A 148 5.03 -19.78 -6.26
CA PHE A 148 4.36 -18.70 -6.98
C PHE A 148 5.09 -18.40 -8.29
N LYS A 149 4.33 -18.18 -9.36
CA LYS A 149 4.89 -17.98 -10.70
C LYS A 149 5.79 -16.74 -10.72
N GLY A 150 7.09 -16.95 -10.93
CA GLY A 150 8.11 -15.90 -10.99
C GLY A 150 8.82 -15.58 -9.67
N ASP A 151 8.38 -16.15 -8.54
CA ASP A 151 9.10 -16.04 -7.26
C ASP A 151 9.59 -17.42 -6.82
N THR A 152 10.91 -17.65 -6.91
CA THR A 152 11.54 -18.91 -6.48
C THR A 152 11.87 -18.92 -4.99
N LYS A 153 11.95 -17.75 -4.35
CA LYS A 153 12.35 -17.60 -2.94
C LYS A 153 11.21 -17.07 -2.09
N LYS A 154 11.08 -17.63 -0.88
CA LYS A 154 10.25 -17.11 0.20
C LYS A 154 11.11 -16.44 1.25
N TYR A 155 10.52 -15.48 1.94
CA TYR A 155 11.17 -14.71 3.00
C TYR A 155 10.36 -14.89 4.27
N ARG A 156 11.06 -15.03 5.40
CA ARG A 156 10.44 -15.00 6.73
C ARG A 156 10.12 -13.55 7.10
N ILE A 157 9.01 -13.31 7.78
CA ILE A 157 8.78 -12.02 8.44
C ILE A 157 9.67 -11.95 9.68
N SER A 158 10.76 -11.17 9.60
CA SER A 158 11.75 -11.04 10.68
C SER A 158 11.90 -9.61 11.20
N GLU A 159 11.30 -8.63 10.54
CA GLU A 159 11.40 -7.21 10.90
C GLU A 159 10.15 -6.78 11.67
N CYS A 160 10.32 -6.12 12.83
CA CYS A 160 9.20 -5.69 13.69
C CYS A 160 8.25 -4.75 12.96
N ASP A 161 8.79 -3.71 12.31
CA ASP A 161 7.98 -2.74 11.57
C ASP A 161 7.13 -3.44 10.50
N ARG A 162 7.73 -4.41 9.81
CA ARG A 162 7.06 -5.16 8.76
C ARG A 162 5.97 -6.09 9.30
N ALA A 163 6.22 -6.74 10.44
CA ALA A 163 5.23 -7.57 11.13
C ALA A 163 4.03 -6.72 11.59
N ARG A 164 4.29 -5.55 12.18
CA ARG A 164 3.25 -4.59 12.58
C ARG A 164 2.41 -4.14 11.40
N THR A 165 3.04 -3.61 10.34
CA THR A 165 2.31 -3.14 9.16
C THR A 165 1.51 -4.27 8.53
N PHE A 166 2.03 -5.50 8.54
CA PHE A 166 1.31 -6.66 8.03
C PHE A 166 0.05 -6.99 8.85
N LEU A 167 0.15 -7.01 10.19
CA LEU A 167 -1.00 -7.24 11.07
C LEU A 167 -2.05 -6.12 10.94
N GLU A 168 -1.61 -4.87 10.90
CA GLU A 168 -2.50 -3.71 10.65
C GLU A 168 -3.21 -3.84 9.30
N SER A 169 -2.47 -4.22 8.25
CA SER A 169 -3.03 -4.44 6.91
C SER A 169 -4.08 -5.55 6.94
N ALA A 170 -3.79 -6.66 7.62
CA ALA A 170 -4.70 -7.79 7.73
C ALA A 170 -5.98 -7.40 8.50
N LEU A 171 -5.85 -6.70 9.61
CA LEU A 171 -6.97 -6.21 10.40
C LEU A 171 -7.85 -5.23 9.61
N PHE A 172 -7.24 -4.39 8.77
CA PHE A 172 -7.95 -3.44 7.94
C PHE A 172 -8.71 -4.10 6.78
N LEU A 173 -8.06 -5.02 6.06
CA LEU A 173 -8.63 -5.65 4.86
C LEU A 173 -9.63 -6.79 5.18
N GLN A 174 -9.53 -7.40 6.37
CA GLN A 174 -10.41 -8.49 6.85
C GLN A 174 -10.62 -9.62 5.84
N ASP A 175 -9.56 -9.99 5.11
CA ASP A 175 -9.62 -10.94 4.00
C ASP A 175 -9.16 -12.35 4.39
N GLU A 176 -8.87 -13.20 3.40
CA GLU A 176 -8.34 -14.54 3.65
C GLU A 176 -7.00 -14.54 4.40
N VAL A 177 -6.23 -13.45 4.34
CA VAL A 177 -5.00 -13.34 5.13
C VAL A 177 -5.34 -13.07 6.58
N TYR A 178 -6.30 -12.18 6.86
CA TYR A 178 -6.80 -11.92 8.22
C TYR A 178 -7.23 -13.21 8.91
N THR A 179 -8.07 -14.02 8.27
CA THR A 179 -8.53 -15.30 8.86
C THR A 179 -7.41 -16.30 9.16
N ARG A 180 -6.23 -16.18 8.52
CA ARG A 180 -5.06 -17.03 8.82
C ARG A 180 -4.22 -16.50 9.97
N VAL A 181 -4.31 -15.21 10.28
CA VAL A 181 -3.44 -14.53 11.25
C VAL A 181 -4.22 -13.89 12.41
N CYS A 182 -5.54 -14.07 12.47
CA CYS A 182 -6.40 -13.46 13.49
C CYS A 182 -6.07 -13.91 14.91
N ASP A 183 -5.42 -15.07 15.07
CA ASP A 183 -4.96 -15.57 16.37
C ASP A 183 -3.65 -14.89 16.83
N LEU A 184 -2.97 -14.16 15.93
CA LEU A 184 -1.71 -13.47 16.22
C LEU A 184 -2.01 -12.04 16.69
N GLN A 185 -1.69 -11.74 17.94
CA GLN A 185 -2.02 -10.46 18.57
C GLN A 185 -0.93 -9.41 18.40
N ASP A 186 0.34 -9.81 18.37
CA ASP A 186 1.50 -8.92 18.36
C ASP A 186 2.60 -9.36 17.38
N GLU A 187 3.62 -8.52 17.20
CA GLU A 187 4.74 -8.78 16.29
C GLU A 187 5.56 -9.99 16.74
N TYR A 188 5.64 -10.25 18.05
CA TYR A 188 6.36 -11.40 18.60
C TYR A 188 5.66 -12.72 18.28
N SER A 189 4.32 -12.74 18.29
CA SER A 189 3.51 -13.89 17.84
C SER A 189 3.74 -14.18 16.37
N VAL A 190 3.93 -13.15 15.53
CA VAL A 190 4.29 -13.32 14.11
C VAL A 190 5.66 -13.98 13.96
N PHE A 191 6.64 -13.63 14.80
CA PHE A 191 7.95 -14.25 14.77
C PHE A 191 7.92 -15.71 15.26
N GLY A 192 7.15 -15.99 16.30
CA GLY A 192 6.94 -17.35 16.82
C GLY A 192 6.18 -18.26 15.86
N ALA A 193 5.23 -17.70 15.09
CA ALA A 193 4.49 -18.43 14.06
C ALA A 193 5.32 -18.75 12.80
N GLU A 194 6.54 -18.22 12.70
CA GLU A 194 7.46 -18.41 11.57
C GLU A 194 6.79 -18.21 10.20
N LEU A 195 6.12 -17.07 10.02
CA LEU A 195 5.38 -16.80 8.79
C LEU A 195 6.32 -16.53 7.60
N PHE A 196 6.02 -17.17 6.46
CA PHE A 196 6.76 -17.01 5.21
C PHE A 196 5.90 -16.33 4.13
N TYR A 197 6.53 -15.56 3.24
CA TYR A 197 5.86 -14.90 2.14
C TYR A 197 6.70 -14.83 0.86
N HIS A 198 6.03 -14.74 -0.28
CA HIS A 198 6.67 -14.34 -1.55
C HIS A 198 6.79 -12.83 -1.62
N SER A 199 7.93 -12.34 -2.13
CA SER A 199 8.24 -10.90 -2.15
C SER A 199 7.17 -10.07 -2.86
N ASN A 200 6.63 -10.57 -3.98
CA ASN A 200 5.61 -9.86 -4.74
C ASN A 200 4.23 -9.95 -4.08
N CYS A 201 3.91 -11.06 -3.42
CA CYS A 201 2.65 -11.20 -2.68
C CYS A 201 2.57 -10.17 -1.55
N MET A 202 3.62 -10.10 -0.71
CA MET A 202 3.66 -9.14 0.39
C MET A 202 3.64 -7.70 -0.12
N ARG A 203 4.43 -7.38 -1.16
CA ARG A 203 4.43 -6.03 -1.74
C ARG A 203 3.05 -5.64 -2.27
N ARG A 204 2.36 -6.54 -2.98
CA ARG A 204 1.02 -6.28 -3.52
C ARG A 204 0.01 -6.08 -2.40
N TYR A 205 0.09 -6.91 -1.37
CA TYR A 205 -0.81 -6.86 -0.22
C TYR A 205 -0.68 -5.54 0.55
N LEU A 206 0.54 -5.15 0.91
CA LEU A 206 0.79 -3.88 1.60
C LEU A 206 0.38 -2.67 0.75
N ARG A 207 0.65 -2.71 -0.57
CA ARG A 207 0.22 -1.63 -1.48
C ARG A 207 -1.30 -1.51 -1.55
N GLN A 208 -2.02 -2.62 -1.49
CA GLN A 208 -3.49 -2.60 -1.45
C GLN A 208 -3.97 -1.90 -0.18
N TYR A 209 -3.41 -2.26 0.97
CA TYR A 209 -3.69 -1.59 2.23
C TYR A 209 -3.38 -0.08 2.18
N GLU A 210 -2.21 0.32 1.66
CA GLU A 210 -1.85 1.74 1.50
C GLU A 210 -2.84 2.50 0.60
N SER A 211 -3.31 1.86 -0.48
CA SER A 211 -4.26 2.48 -1.40
C SER A 211 -5.65 2.65 -0.78
N GLU A 212 -6.14 1.64 -0.06
CA GLU A 212 -7.46 1.66 0.55
C GLU A 212 -7.51 2.54 1.81
N SER A 213 -6.47 2.48 2.64
CA SER A 213 -6.34 3.35 3.82
C SER A 213 -6.26 4.83 3.42
N CYS A 214 -5.52 5.17 2.35
CA CYS A 214 -5.47 6.53 1.83
C CYS A 214 -6.85 7.00 1.33
N LYS A 215 -7.58 6.15 0.58
CA LYS A 215 -8.96 6.46 0.15
C LYS A 215 -9.89 6.72 1.33
N MET A 216 -9.81 5.90 2.38
CA MET A 216 -10.60 6.08 3.60
C MET A 216 -10.25 7.38 4.34
N GLN A 217 -8.96 7.74 4.41
CA GLN A 217 -8.55 9.02 5.02
C GLN A 217 -9.07 10.22 4.23
N ILE A 218 -9.07 10.16 2.90
CA ILE A 218 -9.63 11.21 2.04
C ILE A 218 -11.16 11.31 2.23
N LEU A 219 -11.85 10.18 2.32
CA LEU A 219 -13.30 10.14 2.59
C LEU A 219 -13.66 10.70 3.98
N CYS A 220 -12.85 10.43 5.00
CA CYS A 220 -13.04 10.97 6.34
C CYS A 220 -12.69 12.46 6.46
N LYS A 221 -11.75 12.97 5.66
CA LYS A 221 -11.36 14.39 5.58
C LYS A 221 -12.14 15.21 4.55
N SER A 222 -13.25 14.67 4.05
CA SER A 222 -14.14 15.43 3.17
C SER A 222 -14.66 16.67 3.91
N ARG A 223 -14.39 17.87 3.37
CA ARG A 223 -14.93 19.16 3.87
C ARG A 223 -16.44 19.12 4.13
N LYS A 224 -17.18 18.28 3.40
CA LYS A 224 -18.63 18.08 3.62
C LYS A 224 -18.93 17.43 4.97
N ARG A 225 -18.12 16.47 5.44
CA ARG A 225 -18.28 15.84 6.76
C ARG A 225 -17.85 16.76 7.89
N GLU A 226 -16.77 17.52 7.71
CA GLU A 226 -16.36 18.56 8.67
C GLU A 226 -17.45 19.63 8.82
N ALA A 227 -17.99 20.15 7.70
CA ALA A 227 -19.10 21.10 7.72
C ALA A 227 -20.38 20.50 8.34
N PHE A 228 -20.69 19.22 8.06
CA PHE A 228 -21.85 18.56 8.68
C PHE A 228 -21.67 18.36 10.20
N ALA A 229 -20.45 18.04 10.64
CA ALA A 229 -20.13 17.90 12.06
C ALA A 229 -20.20 19.24 12.81
N GLU A 230 -19.80 20.35 12.17
CA GLU A 230 -19.98 21.70 12.73
C GLU A 230 -21.47 22.07 12.83
N ILE A 231 -22.28 21.77 11.81
CA ILE A 231 -23.73 22.01 11.85
C ILE A 231 -24.40 21.22 12.99
N ILE A 232 -24.01 19.95 13.20
CA ILE A 232 -24.57 19.13 14.28
C ILE A 232 -24.20 19.71 15.66
N LYS A 233 -22.95 20.17 15.85
CA LYS A 233 -22.54 20.83 17.10
C LYS A 233 -23.37 22.08 17.39
N ASP A 234 -23.67 22.88 16.37
CA ASP A 234 -24.51 24.08 16.51
C ASP A 234 -25.97 23.76 16.87
N ILE A 235 -26.47 22.60 16.45
CA ILE A 235 -27.82 22.12 16.82
C ILE A 235 -27.84 21.66 18.27
N ASP A 236 -26.86 20.85 18.69
CA ASP A 236 -26.79 20.33 20.06
C ASP A 236 -26.64 21.47 21.08
N VAL A 237 -25.83 22.49 20.80
CA VAL A 237 -25.67 23.65 21.70
C VAL A 237 -26.98 24.41 21.89
N LYS A 238 -27.82 24.54 20.85
CA LYS A 238 -29.09 25.26 20.92
C LYS A 238 -30.19 24.50 21.66
N VAL A 239 -30.14 23.17 21.66
CA VAL A 239 -31.13 22.32 22.35
C VAL A 239 -30.89 22.29 23.87
N PHE A 240 -29.64 22.48 24.33
CA PHE A 240 -29.30 22.49 25.76
C PHE A 240 -29.34 23.88 26.42
N SER A 241 -29.57 24.95 25.65
CA SER A 241 -29.62 26.34 26.15
C SER A 241 -31.03 26.94 26.24
N GLY A 242 -32.08 26.13 26.04
CA GLY A 242 -33.48 26.50 26.25
C GLY A 242 -34.10 25.68 27.38
#